data_AF-A0A059FQQ6-F1
#
_entry.id   AF-A0A059FQQ6-F1
#
_cell.length_a   1.000
_cell.length_b   1.000
_cell.length_c   1.000
_cell.angle_alpha   90.00
_cell.angle_beta   90.00
_cell.angle_gamma   90.00
#
_symmetry.space_group_name_H-M   'P 1'
#
loop_
_entity.id
_entity.type
_entity.pdbx_description
1 polymer ?
#
loop_
_entity_poly.entity_id
_entity_poly.type
_entity_poly.pdbx_seq_one_letter_code
_entity_poly.pdbx_strand_id
1 'polypeptide(L)'
;MPDWILRWMAVGLLAVITFIFIVLAAAVLSGLTNDLFHGFIQLTWPDRRVTAFASFEPDSREQIAFSILNYGITAMGTAWVASFAYLVVMRNQQKQTEQQLSMERLKLTTDLDEQILDVFESESVVDFGPDGTAVRVRLVTILDRNTQWQAGTDRNWKYRDGERTVPFVKTSSVVSPAAEISVSALHRYLAWIRRIVRAIETGVLQDKDVLLFWRSVVVGCYSGRYTFMRDIFFKDDLDDFVGLVDRIVVTGAKEGSGRDFVKYLQAVGEPELVALLSDAAKEIVGATSEAAA
;
A
#
# COMPACT_ATOMS: atom_id res chain seq x y z
N MET A 1 4.86 -8.09 -24.47
CA MET A 1 3.46 -7.78 -24.81
C MET A 1 2.73 -7.51 -23.50
N PRO A 2 1.95 -6.43 -23.35
CA PRO A 2 1.26 -6.14 -22.09
C PRO A 2 0.27 -7.24 -21.68
N ASP A 3 0.24 -7.62 -20.39
CA ASP A 3 -0.60 -8.71 -19.86
C ASP A 3 -2.10 -8.54 -20.13
N TRP A 4 -2.57 -7.29 -20.18
CA TRP A 4 -3.96 -6.99 -20.49
C TRP A 4 -4.33 -7.43 -21.93
N ILE A 5 -3.42 -7.30 -22.90
CA ILE A 5 -3.63 -7.73 -24.28
C ILE A 5 -3.74 -9.24 -24.35
N LEU A 6 -2.86 -9.96 -23.65
CA LEU A 6 -2.88 -11.43 -23.60
C LEU A 6 -4.19 -11.96 -22.98
N ARG A 7 -4.71 -11.29 -21.95
CA ARG A 7 -6.01 -11.64 -21.36
C ARG A 7 -7.16 -11.45 -22.34
N TRP A 8 -7.23 -10.32 -23.04
CA TRP A 8 -8.28 -10.09 -24.04
C TRP A 8 -8.19 -11.05 -25.22
N MET A 9 -6.97 -11.38 -25.66
CA MET A 9 -6.76 -12.41 -26.69
C MET A 9 -7.25 -13.78 -26.23
N ALA A 10 -6.92 -14.19 -25.00
CA ALA A 10 -7.37 -15.47 -24.44
C ALA A 10 -8.90 -15.53 -24.28
N VAL A 11 -9.53 -14.44 -23.79
CA VAL A 11 -10.99 -14.34 -23.68
C VAL A 11 -11.66 -14.38 -25.05
N GLY A 12 -11.14 -13.61 -26.02
CA GLY A 12 -11.66 -13.57 -27.39
C GLY A 12 -11.55 -14.92 -28.08
N LEU A 13 -10.38 -15.57 -27.98
CA LEU A 13 -10.15 -16.90 -28.55
C LEU A 13 -11.07 -17.94 -27.90
N LEU A 14 -11.23 -17.91 -26.58
CA LEU A 14 -12.11 -18.83 -25.86
C LEU A 14 -13.58 -18.62 -26.25
N ALA A 15 -14.04 -17.37 -26.40
CA ALA A 15 -15.39 -17.07 -26.85
C ALA A 15 -15.66 -17.56 -28.28
N VAL A 16 -14.72 -17.33 -29.20
CA VAL A 16 -14.83 -17.77 -30.60
C VAL A 16 -14.86 -19.29 -30.70
N ILE A 17 -13.94 -19.99 -30.02
CA ILE A 17 -13.91 -21.46 -30.04
C ILE A 17 -15.16 -22.05 -29.39
N THR A 18 -15.61 -21.47 -28.26
CA THR A 18 -16.85 -21.91 -27.59
C THR A 18 -18.06 -21.74 -28.51
N PHE A 19 -18.16 -20.60 -29.20
CA PHE A 19 -19.23 -20.37 -30.18
C PHE A 19 -19.20 -21.41 -31.31
N ILE A 20 -18.03 -21.70 -31.88
CA ILE A 20 -17.88 -22.73 -32.91
C ILE A 20 -18.37 -24.10 -32.39
N PHE A 21 -17.97 -24.49 -31.18
CA PHE A 21 -18.43 -25.76 -30.58
C PHE A 21 -19.94 -25.79 -30.32
N ILE A 22 -20.55 -24.67 -29.92
CA ILE A 22 -22.01 -24.57 -29.76
C ILE A 22 -22.71 -24.76 -31.11
N VAL A 23 -22.24 -24.12 -32.17
CA VAL A 23 -22.83 -24.26 -33.52
C VAL A 23 -22.69 -25.69 -34.03
N LEU A 24 -21.53 -26.32 -33.85
CA LEU A 24 -21.30 -27.72 -34.21
C LEU A 24 -22.23 -28.66 -33.43
N ALA A 25 -22.35 -28.47 -32.11
CA ALA A 25 -23.24 -29.27 -31.27
C ALA A 25 -24.72 -29.12 -31.67
N ALA A 26 -25.16 -27.89 -31.96
CA ALA A 26 -26.52 -27.63 -32.43
C ALA A 26 -26.82 -28.35 -33.75
N ALA A 27 -25.87 -28.32 -34.69
CA ALA A 27 -26.03 -28.98 -35.98
C ALA A 27 -26.03 -30.52 -35.90
N VAL A 28 -25.27 -31.10 -34.98
CA VAL A 28 -25.34 -32.54 -34.68
C VAL A 28 -26.72 -32.90 -34.13
N LEU A 29 -27.24 -32.13 -33.17
CA LEU A 29 -28.56 -32.38 -32.57
C LEU A 29 -29.72 -32.20 -33.57
N SER A 30 -29.58 -31.30 -34.54
CA SER A 30 -30.59 -31.06 -35.57
C SER A 30 -30.45 -31.95 -36.82
N GLY A 31 -29.46 -32.85 -36.86
CA GLY A 31 -29.20 -33.72 -38.01
C GLY A 31 -28.68 -33.00 -39.27
N LEU A 32 -28.16 -31.77 -39.13
CA LEU A 32 -27.64 -30.94 -40.23
C LEU A 32 -26.15 -31.12 -40.50
N THR A 33 -25.54 -32.16 -39.93
CA THR A 33 -24.10 -32.43 -40.03
C THR A 33 -23.63 -32.58 -41.46
N ASN A 34 -24.44 -33.22 -42.32
CA ASN A 34 -24.10 -33.43 -43.72
C ASN A 34 -24.12 -32.12 -44.53
N ASP A 35 -25.08 -31.24 -44.25
CA ASP A 35 -25.18 -29.92 -44.91
C ASP A 35 -24.03 -29.00 -44.50
N LEU A 36 -23.62 -29.03 -43.23
CA LEU A 36 -22.42 -28.31 -42.77
C LEU A 36 -21.14 -28.85 -43.41
N PHE A 37 -21.02 -30.17 -43.57
CA PHE A 37 -19.87 -30.78 -44.22
C PHE A 37 -19.78 -30.39 -45.69
N HIS A 38 -20.90 -30.45 -46.43
CA HIS A 38 -20.96 -29.99 -47.81
C HIS A 38 -20.68 -28.49 -47.94
N GLY A 39 -21.21 -27.66 -47.04
CA GLY A 39 -20.91 -26.23 -46.98
C GLY A 39 -19.42 -25.95 -46.72
N PHE A 40 -18.77 -26.73 -45.85
CA PHE A 40 -17.34 -26.64 -45.59
C PHE A 40 -16.49 -27.00 -46.81
N ILE A 41 -16.86 -28.08 -47.52
CA ILE A 41 -16.19 -28.47 -48.77
C ILE A 41 -16.31 -27.35 -49.82
N GLN A 42 -17.51 -26.77 -49.99
CA GLN A 42 -17.72 -25.68 -50.94
C GLN A 42 -16.94 -24.41 -50.58
N LEU A 43 -16.79 -24.10 -49.29
CA LEU A 43 -16.06 -22.94 -48.81
C LEU A 43 -14.54 -23.09 -48.98
N THR A 44 -14.00 -24.24 -48.62
CA THR A 44 -12.55 -24.53 -48.67
C THR A 44 -12.09 -24.88 -50.09
N TRP A 45 -12.99 -25.45 -50.89
CA TRP A 45 -12.73 -25.89 -52.26
C TRP A 45 -13.87 -25.47 -53.22
N PRO A 46 -14.02 -24.17 -53.52
CA PRO A 46 -15.05 -23.72 -54.44
C PRO A 46 -14.84 -24.30 -55.84
N ASP A 47 -15.90 -24.79 -56.46
CA ASP A 47 -15.89 -25.52 -57.75
C ASP A 47 -15.13 -24.82 -58.88
N ARG A 48 -14.96 -23.49 -58.80
CA ARG A 48 -14.17 -22.71 -59.77
C ARG A 48 -12.67 -23.05 -59.81
N ARG A 49 -12.10 -23.71 -58.80
CA ARG A 49 -10.70 -24.21 -58.83
C ARG A 49 -10.56 -25.65 -59.33
N VAL A 50 -11.67 -26.36 -59.52
CA VAL A 50 -11.69 -27.78 -59.91
C VAL A 50 -11.29 -27.98 -61.38
N THR A 51 -11.51 -26.98 -62.24
CA THR A 51 -11.03 -27.02 -63.63
C THR A 51 -9.50 -26.99 -63.76
N ALA A 52 -8.76 -26.55 -62.73
CA ALA A 52 -7.30 -26.53 -62.72
C ALA A 52 -6.65 -27.74 -62.01
N PHE A 53 -7.41 -28.50 -61.22
CA PHE A 53 -6.93 -29.66 -60.44
C PHE A 53 -7.78 -30.91 -60.71
N ALA A 54 -7.97 -31.25 -61.99
CA ALA A 54 -8.82 -32.35 -62.45
C ALA A 54 -8.32 -33.78 -62.10
N SER A 55 -7.32 -33.93 -61.23
CA SER A 55 -6.68 -35.22 -60.91
C SER A 55 -6.97 -35.77 -59.51
N PHE A 56 -7.84 -35.12 -58.71
CA PHE A 56 -8.23 -35.65 -57.40
C PHE A 56 -9.59 -36.36 -57.49
N GLU A 57 -9.61 -37.68 -57.25
CA GLU A 57 -10.82 -38.49 -57.15
C GLU A 57 -11.77 -37.96 -56.05
N PRO A 58 -13.10 -38.05 -56.22
CA PRO A 58 -14.09 -37.52 -55.25
C PRO A 58 -13.84 -37.99 -53.81
N ASP A 59 -13.53 -39.28 -53.63
CA ASP A 59 -13.28 -39.90 -52.31
C ASP A 59 -12.06 -39.32 -51.59
N SER A 60 -11.05 -38.86 -52.36
CA SER A 60 -9.85 -38.24 -51.79
C SER A 60 -10.13 -36.86 -51.18
N ARG A 61 -11.12 -36.13 -51.70
CA ARG A 61 -11.51 -34.80 -51.20
C ARG A 61 -12.22 -34.90 -49.86
N GLU A 62 -13.14 -35.85 -49.74
CA GLU A 62 -13.87 -36.08 -48.50
C GLU A 62 -12.93 -36.54 -47.39
N GLN A 63 -11.99 -37.45 -47.68
CA GLN A 63 -10.98 -37.90 -46.71
C GLN A 63 -10.08 -36.75 -46.22
N ILE A 64 -9.64 -35.87 -47.12
CA ILE A 64 -8.85 -34.68 -46.75
C ILE A 64 -9.70 -33.72 -45.91
N ALA A 65 -10.96 -33.48 -46.28
CA ALA A 65 -11.87 -32.63 -45.52
C ALA A 65 -12.12 -33.18 -44.10
N PHE A 66 -12.34 -34.48 -43.95
CA PHE A 66 -12.46 -35.15 -42.65
C PHE A 66 -11.18 -35.02 -41.82
N SER A 67 -10.01 -35.17 -42.43
CA SER A 67 -8.72 -35.01 -41.75
C SER A 67 -8.51 -33.57 -41.26
N ILE A 68 -8.79 -32.57 -42.10
CA ILE A 68 -8.71 -31.14 -41.74
C ILE A 68 -9.68 -30.81 -40.61
N LEU A 69 -10.93 -31.31 -40.67
CA LEU A 69 -11.91 -31.11 -39.61
C LEU A 69 -11.46 -31.76 -38.31
N ASN A 70 -10.96 -32.99 -38.35
CA ASN A 70 -10.52 -33.70 -37.14
C ASN A 70 -9.32 -33.01 -36.47
N TYR A 71 -8.30 -32.61 -37.27
CA TYR A 71 -7.16 -31.86 -36.75
C TYR A 71 -7.55 -30.46 -36.30
N GLY A 72 -8.44 -29.78 -37.02
CA GLY A 72 -8.96 -28.46 -36.66
C GLY A 72 -9.74 -28.49 -35.35
N ILE A 73 -10.64 -29.45 -35.17
CA ILE A 73 -11.40 -29.66 -33.92
C ILE A 73 -10.45 -29.98 -32.76
N THR A 74 -9.47 -30.86 -32.99
CA THR A 74 -8.46 -31.20 -31.96
C THR A 74 -7.66 -29.96 -31.56
N ALA A 75 -7.16 -29.19 -32.52
CA ALA A 75 -6.40 -27.97 -32.27
C ALA A 75 -7.25 -26.92 -31.53
N MET A 76 -8.50 -26.71 -31.93
CA MET A 76 -9.44 -25.82 -31.23
C MET A 76 -9.71 -26.29 -29.80
N GLY A 77 -9.92 -27.59 -29.58
CA GLY A 77 -10.09 -28.16 -28.24
C GLY A 77 -8.87 -27.90 -27.34
N THR A 78 -7.66 -28.13 -27.84
CA THR A 78 -6.42 -27.85 -27.08
C THR A 78 -6.23 -26.36 -26.80
N ALA A 79 -6.50 -25.49 -27.78
CA ALA A 79 -6.41 -24.03 -27.61
C ALA A 79 -7.44 -23.51 -26.60
N TRP A 80 -8.63 -24.09 -26.57
CA TRP A 80 -9.67 -23.79 -25.58
C TRP A 80 -9.20 -24.16 -24.17
N VAL A 81 -8.72 -25.39 -23.96
CA VAL A 81 -8.24 -25.85 -22.64
C VAL A 81 -7.06 -25.01 -22.17
N ALA A 82 -6.11 -24.70 -23.05
CA ALA A 82 -4.96 -23.85 -22.73
C ALA A 82 -5.38 -22.43 -22.33
N SER A 83 -6.30 -21.82 -23.08
CA SER A 83 -6.81 -20.47 -22.78
C SER A 83 -7.59 -20.44 -21.47
N PHE A 84 -8.41 -21.45 -21.21
CA PHE A 84 -9.16 -21.58 -19.98
C PHE A 84 -8.22 -21.76 -18.78
N ALA A 85 -7.27 -22.69 -18.87
CA ALA A 85 -6.28 -22.93 -17.82
C ALA A 85 -5.46 -21.67 -17.51
N TYR A 86 -5.01 -20.94 -18.54
CA TYR A 86 -4.30 -19.67 -18.38
C TYR A 86 -5.11 -18.64 -17.59
N LEU A 87 -6.39 -18.43 -17.94
CA LEU A 87 -7.25 -17.48 -17.24
C LEU A 87 -7.51 -17.88 -15.78
N VAL A 88 -7.72 -19.17 -15.52
CA VAL A 88 -7.89 -19.70 -14.15
C VAL A 88 -6.63 -19.49 -13.32
N VAL A 89 -5.46 -19.83 -13.87
CA VAL A 89 -4.17 -19.66 -13.19
C VAL A 89 -3.91 -18.18 -12.91
N MET A 90 -4.09 -17.29 -13.88
CA MET A 90 -3.90 -15.85 -13.66
C MET A 90 -4.83 -15.30 -12.59
N ARG A 91 -6.11 -15.69 -12.59
CA ARG A 91 -7.06 -15.26 -11.55
C ARG A 91 -6.62 -15.74 -10.16
N ASN A 92 -6.12 -16.98 -10.06
CA ASN A 92 -5.62 -17.51 -8.80
C ASN A 92 -4.34 -16.81 -8.36
N GLN A 93 -3.42 -16.52 -9.28
CA GLN A 93 -2.21 -15.74 -8.99
C GLN A 93 -2.55 -14.35 -8.49
N GLN A 94 -3.49 -13.64 -9.13
CA GLN A 94 -3.95 -12.33 -8.66
C GLN A 94 -4.52 -12.39 -7.24
N LYS A 95 -5.41 -13.36 -6.97
CA LYS A 95 -5.95 -13.56 -5.62
C LYS A 95 -4.87 -13.87 -4.61
N GLN A 96 -3.89 -14.70 -4.96
CA GLN A 96 -2.77 -15.04 -4.08
C GLN A 96 -1.90 -13.82 -3.80
N THR A 97 -1.61 -12.98 -4.81
CA THR A 97 -0.86 -11.73 -4.62
C THR A 97 -1.63 -10.75 -3.74
N GLU A 98 -2.94 -10.59 -3.94
CA GLU A 98 -3.78 -9.75 -3.08
C GLU A 98 -3.81 -10.26 -1.63
N GLN A 99 -3.96 -11.58 -1.45
CA GLN A 99 -3.92 -12.21 -0.13
C GLN A 99 -2.54 -12.03 0.53
N GLN A 100 -1.46 -12.26 -0.19
CA GLN A 100 -0.10 -12.06 0.30
C GLN A 100 0.13 -10.61 0.72
N LEU A 101 -0.27 -9.63 -0.10
CA LEU A 101 -0.16 -8.22 0.24
C LEU A 101 -1.00 -7.85 1.46
N SER A 102 -2.21 -8.42 1.58
CA SER A 102 -3.05 -8.21 2.77
C SER A 102 -2.43 -8.79 4.06
N MET A 103 -1.78 -9.95 3.96
CA MET A 103 -1.05 -10.56 5.07
C MET A 103 0.22 -9.78 5.43
N GLU A 104 0.99 -9.35 4.43
CA GLU A 104 2.18 -8.52 4.62
C GLU A 104 1.81 -7.18 5.26
N ARG A 105 0.69 -6.58 4.85
CA ARG A 105 0.14 -5.39 5.48
C ARG A 105 -0.20 -5.64 6.94
N LEU A 106 -0.98 -6.68 7.24
CA LEU A 106 -1.37 -7.00 8.62
C LEU A 106 -0.13 -7.22 9.50
N LYS A 107 0.82 -8.03 9.02
CA LYS A 107 2.07 -8.29 9.72
C LYS A 107 2.84 -6.99 9.96
N LEU A 108 3.00 -6.16 8.92
CA LEU A 108 3.71 -4.89 9.04
C LEU A 108 3.03 -3.95 10.04
N THR A 109 1.70 -3.87 10.03
CA THR A 109 0.96 -3.02 11.00
C THR A 109 1.19 -3.49 12.42
N THR A 110 1.14 -4.81 12.69
CA THR A 110 1.43 -5.38 14.01
C THR A 110 2.88 -5.13 14.42
N ASP A 111 3.85 -5.38 13.52
CA ASP A 111 5.27 -5.12 13.78
C ASP A 111 5.51 -3.64 14.11
N LEU A 112 4.84 -2.71 13.42
CA LEU A 112 4.95 -1.27 13.68
C LEU A 112 4.35 -0.89 15.03
N ASP A 113 3.21 -1.47 15.42
CA ASP A 113 2.59 -1.23 16.73
C ASP A 113 3.47 -1.75 17.88
N GLU A 114 4.04 -2.94 17.75
CA GLU A 114 4.98 -3.48 18.75
C GLU A 114 6.23 -2.61 18.86
N GLN A 115 6.81 -2.20 17.72
CA GLN A 115 8.02 -1.38 17.71
C GLN A 115 7.85 -0.02 18.36
N ILE A 116 6.71 0.63 18.18
CA ILE A 116 6.48 1.93 18.81
C ILE A 116 6.26 1.80 20.32
N LEU A 117 5.62 0.71 20.76
CA LEU A 117 5.50 0.40 22.18
C LEU A 117 6.88 0.15 22.80
N ASP A 118 7.74 -0.63 22.16
CA ASP A 118 9.11 -0.85 22.62
C ASP A 118 9.89 0.47 22.75
N VAL A 119 9.72 1.39 21.79
CA VAL A 119 10.33 2.73 21.85
C VAL A 119 9.78 3.53 23.02
N PHE A 120 8.46 3.54 23.23
CA PHE A 120 7.83 4.29 24.32
C PHE A 120 8.12 3.70 25.71
N GLU A 121 8.24 2.38 25.83
CA GLU A 121 8.53 1.71 27.10
C GLU A 121 10.03 1.71 27.43
N SER A 122 10.90 2.09 26.50
CA SER A 122 12.33 2.18 26.73
C SER A 122 12.70 3.18 27.84
N GLU A 123 13.65 2.79 28.69
CA GLU A 123 14.23 3.60 29.78
C GLU A 123 15.19 4.68 29.25
N SER A 124 14.62 5.61 28.50
CA SER A 124 15.35 6.56 27.67
C SER A 124 15.37 7.99 28.23
N VAL A 125 14.76 8.22 29.39
CA VAL A 125 14.81 9.52 30.08
C VAL A 125 15.65 9.36 31.33
N VAL A 126 16.63 10.24 31.52
CA VAL A 126 17.43 10.33 32.74
C VAL A 126 16.86 11.46 33.56
N ASP A 127 16.18 11.13 34.65
CA ASP A 127 15.66 12.09 35.62
C ASP A 127 16.61 12.22 36.81
N PHE A 128 16.64 13.39 37.44
CA PHE A 128 17.50 13.68 38.57
C PHE A 128 16.65 13.96 39.81
N GLY A 129 16.78 13.10 40.82
CA GLY A 129 16.11 13.29 42.09
C GLY A 129 16.59 14.55 42.84
N PRO A 130 15.93 14.93 43.94
CA PRO A 130 16.33 16.07 44.78
C PRO A 130 17.78 15.96 45.30
N ASP A 131 18.24 14.72 45.50
CA ASP A 131 19.58 14.39 45.99
C ASP A 131 20.64 14.34 44.86
N GLY A 132 20.25 14.63 43.62
CA GLY A 132 21.13 14.61 42.44
C GLY A 132 21.38 13.22 41.85
N THR A 133 20.78 12.18 42.42
CA THR A 133 20.84 10.80 41.90
C THR A 133 20.09 10.68 40.58
N ALA A 134 20.74 10.09 39.59
CA ALA A 134 20.16 9.82 38.28
C ALA A 134 19.31 8.54 38.31
N VAL A 135 18.08 8.62 37.84
CA VAL A 135 17.15 7.50 37.69
C VAL A 135 16.67 7.45 36.25
N ARG A 136 16.63 6.26 35.65
CA ARG A 136 16.06 6.10 34.32
C ARG A 136 14.54 5.93 34.40
N VAL A 137 13.85 6.64 33.53
CA VAL A 137 12.39 6.65 33.42
C VAL A 137 12.00 6.30 31.99
N ARG A 138 10.87 5.61 31.84
CA ARG A 138 10.33 5.24 30.53
C ARG A 138 9.97 6.48 29.71
N LEU A 139 10.21 6.43 28.41
CA LEU A 139 9.94 7.54 27.50
C LEU A 139 8.47 7.97 27.53
N VAL A 140 7.53 7.02 27.58
CA VAL A 140 6.08 7.27 27.61
C VAL A 140 5.65 8.26 28.69
N THR A 141 6.37 8.31 29.82
CA THR A 141 6.07 9.17 30.97
C THR A 141 6.14 10.67 30.64
N ILE A 142 6.96 11.06 29.65
CA ILE A 142 7.17 12.47 29.27
C ILE A 142 6.49 12.84 27.94
N LEU A 143 5.83 11.87 27.32
CA LEU A 143 5.15 12.02 26.02
C LEU A 143 3.71 12.51 26.15
N ASP A 144 3.29 12.86 27.37
CA ASP A 144 1.97 13.40 27.67
C ASP A 144 1.92 14.94 27.59
N ARG A 145 0.75 15.54 27.79
CA ARG A 145 0.57 17.00 27.79
C ARG A 145 1.17 17.72 29.00
N ASN A 146 1.66 16.99 30.00
CA ASN A 146 2.13 17.55 31.26
C ASN A 146 3.61 17.96 31.20
N THR A 147 4.28 17.65 30.10
CA THR A 147 5.69 17.99 29.88
C THR A 147 5.84 18.82 28.61
N GLN A 148 6.21 20.09 28.78
CA GLN A 148 6.57 20.99 27.69
C GLN A 148 8.06 20.87 27.40
N TRP A 149 8.39 20.68 26.13
CA TRP A 149 9.76 20.57 25.70
C TRP A 149 10.31 21.96 25.36
N GLN A 150 11.57 22.21 25.70
CA GLN A 150 12.26 23.43 25.31
C GLN A 150 12.71 23.31 23.86
N ALA A 151 12.85 24.45 23.15
CA ALA A 151 13.54 24.44 21.86
C ALA A 151 14.96 23.88 22.05
N GLY A 152 15.44 23.09 21.10
CA GLY A 152 16.70 22.38 21.26
C GLY A 152 17.86 23.37 21.36
N THR A 153 18.77 23.07 22.27
CA THR A 153 20.03 23.80 22.35
C THR A 153 21.07 22.98 21.62
N ASP A 154 21.34 23.38 20.38
CA ASP A 154 22.47 22.89 19.60
C ASP A 154 23.73 22.98 20.48
N ARG A 155 24.27 21.82 20.91
CA ARG A 155 25.52 21.62 21.68
C ARG A 155 25.44 21.35 23.20
N ASN A 156 24.27 21.19 23.82
CA ASN A 156 24.19 20.75 25.23
C ASN A 156 24.13 19.22 25.40
N TRP A 157 24.93 18.49 24.63
CA TRP A 157 24.92 17.03 24.67
C TRP A 157 25.75 16.54 25.85
N LYS A 158 25.22 15.57 26.58
CA LYS A 158 25.93 14.86 27.63
C LYS A 158 26.01 13.38 27.28
N TYR A 159 26.98 12.71 27.87
CA TYR A 159 27.13 11.26 27.77
C TYR A 159 26.79 10.63 29.11
N ARG A 160 25.80 9.73 29.11
CA ARG A 160 25.33 8.98 30.28
C ARG A 160 25.25 7.51 29.89
N ASP A 161 26.03 6.67 30.56
CA ASP A 161 26.09 5.21 30.34
C ASP A 161 26.29 4.81 28.86
N GLY A 162 27.14 5.54 28.13
CA GLY A 162 27.39 5.28 26.71
C GLY A 162 26.31 5.79 25.75
N GLU A 163 25.23 6.39 26.26
CA GLU A 163 24.22 7.06 25.45
C GLU A 163 24.41 8.58 25.47
N ARG A 164 24.08 9.20 24.34
CA ARG A 164 24.04 10.66 24.23
C ARG A 164 22.68 11.16 24.69
N THR A 165 22.68 12.05 25.69
CA THR A 165 21.49 12.64 26.29
C THR A 165 21.45 14.15 26.08
N VAL A 166 20.25 14.72 26.03
CA VAL A 166 20.04 16.16 25.83
C VAL A 166 18.98 16.67 26.82
N PRO A 167 19.21 17.80 27.52
CA PRO A 167 18.18 18.40 28.36
C PRO A 167 17.03 18.91 27.49
N PHE A 168 15.80 18.57 27.87
CA PHE A 168 14.62 18.83 27.03
C PHE A 168 13.48 19.52 27.79
N VAL A 169 13.49 19.56 29.13
CA VAL A 169 12.36 20.04 29.92
C VAL A 169 12.34 21.57 29.96
N LYS A 170 11.26 22.18 29.47
CA LYS A 170 10.93 23.58 29.76
C LYS A 170 10.07 23.68 31.03
N THR A 171 9.02 22.88 31.08
CA THR A 171 8.15 22.70 32.26
C THR A 171 7.68 21.25 32.31
N SER A 172 7.62 20.66 33.51
CA SER A 172 7.05 19.32 33.70
C SER A 172 6.48 19.20 35.10
N SER A 173 5.38 18.45 35.23
CA SER A 173 4.87 17.98 36.52
C SER A 173 5.27 16.54 36.86
N VAL A 174 6.02 15.87 35.98
CA VAL A 174 6.27 14.43 36.05
C VAL A 174 7.76 14.10 36.21
N VAL A 175 8.64 14.93 35.65
CA VAL A 175 10.09 14.80 35.76
C VAL A 175 10.73 16.10 36.24
N SER A 176 11.96 16.01 36.74
CA SER A 176 12.70 17.21 37.17
C SER A 176 13.00 18.15 36.00
N PRO A 177 13.19 19.47 36.25
CA PRO A 177 13.62 20.42 35.22
C PRO A 177 14.99 20.11 34.61
N ALA A 178 15.80 19.29 35.28
CA ALA A 178 17.12 18.88 34.82
C ALA A 178 17.09 17.59 33.99
N ALA A 179 15.91 16.99 33.76
CA ALA A 179 15.80 15.73 33.06
C ALA A 179 16.35 15.81 31.63
N GLU A 180 17.00 14.72 31.23
CA GLU A 180 17.65 14.57 29.94
C GLU A 180 17.01 13.40 29.17
N ILE A 181 16.93 13.50 27.84
CA ILE A 181 16.39 12.45 26.98
C ILE A 181 17.49 11.85 26.11
N SER A 182 17.45 10.53 25.95
CA SER A 182 18.35 9.77 25.07
C SER A 182 18.06 10.05 23.60
N VAL A 183 19.08 10.49 22.86
CA VAL A 183 19.00 10.76 21.41
C VAL A 183 18.70 9.47 20.63
N SER A 184 19.18 8.33 21.13
CA SER A 184 18.94 7.02 20.52
C SER A 184 17.45 6.68 20.45
N ALA A 185 16.70 7.02 21.48
CA ALA A 185 15.25 6.77 21.52
C ALA A 185 14.49 7.63 20.51
N LEU A 186 14.87 8.90 20.40
CA LEU A 186 14.32 9.81 19.40
C LEU A 186 14.66 9.36 17.97
N HIS A 187 15.89 8.88 17.73
CA HIS A 187 16.25 8.28 16.45
C HIS A 187 15.39 7.06 16.12
N ARG A 188 15.11 6.18 17.09
CA ARG A 188 14.24 5.01 16.88
C ARG A 188 12.81 5.44 16.57
N TYR A 189 12.30 6.48 17.23
CA TYR A 189 10.99 7.06 16.92
C TYR A 189 10.91 7.60 15.49
N LEU A 190 11.92 8.37 15.05
CA LEU A 190 11.98 8.88 13.67
C LEU A 190 12.18 7.76 12.64
N ALA A 191 12.97 6.74 12.97
CA ALA A 191 13.12 5.55 12.12
C ALA A 191 11.81 4.78 11.96
N TRP A 192 10.99 4.71 13.02
CA TRP A 192 9.65 4.12 12.97
C TRP A 192 8.73 4.93 12.02
N ILE A 193 8.72 6.27 12.12
CA ILE A 193 8.00 7.15 11.18
C ILE A 193 8.46 6.91 9.73
N ARG A 194 9.77 6.91 9.49
CA ARG A 194 10.34 6.68 8.16
C ARG A 194 9.91 5.33 7.58
N ARG A 195 9.84 4.29 8.42
CA ARG A 195 9.38 2.96 7.98
C ARG A 195 7.92 2.99 7.51
N ILE A 196 7.05 3.75 8.17
CA ILE A 196 5.66 3.96 7.72
C ILE A 196 5.65 4.64 6.35
N VAL A 197 6.37 5.76 6.20
CA VAL A 197 6.42 6.50 4.92
C VAL A 197 6.89 5.61 3.78
N ARG A 198 7.99 4.87 3.99
CA ARG A 198 8.51 3.90 3.00
C ARG A 198 7.52 2.80 2.65
N ALA A 199 6.77 2.30 3.63
CA ALA A 199 5.77 1.27 3.38
C ALA A 199 4.56 1.76 2.57
N ILE A 200 4.25 3.06 2.65
CA ILE A 200 3.24 3.67 1.79
C ILE A 200 3.80 3.87 0.38
N GLU A 201 5.05 4.36 0.25
CA GLU A 201 5.72 4.54 -1.04
C GLU A 201 5.82 3.23 -1.84
N THR A 202 6.03 2.10 -1.16
CA THR A 202 6.08 0.77 -1.79
C THR A 202 4.70 0.15 -2.04
N GLY A 203 3.62 0.78 -1.60
CA GLY A 203 2.24 0.31 -1.79
C GLY A 203 1.82 -0.85 -0.88
N VAL A 204 2.63 -1.20 0.12
CA VAL A 204 2.27 -2.21 1.14
C VAL A 204 1.16 -1.65 2.04
N LEU A 205 1.35 -0.43 2.53
CA LEU A 205 0.33 0.35 3.23
C LEU A 205 -0.42 1.25 2.24
N GLN A 206 -1.73 1.40 2.45
CA GLN A 206 -2.54 2.41 1.78
C GLN A 206 -2.58 3.70 2.59
N ASP A 207 -2.92 4.81 1.95
CA ASP A 207 -3.05 6.11 2.62
C ASP A 207 -4.06 6.11 3.77
N LYS A 208 -5.08 5.25 3.75
CA LYS A 208 -6.01 5.08 4.88
C LYS A 208 -5.40 4.39 6.10
N ASP A 209 -4.41 3.53 5.87
CA ASP A 209 -3.79 2.72 6.93
C ASP A 209 -2.94 3.63 7.86
N VAL A 210 -2.55 4.84 7.41
CA VAL A 210 -1.85 5.83 8.24
C VAL A 210 -2.67 6.27 9.45
N LEU A 211 -3.99 6.18 9.36
CA LEU A 211 -4.90 6.52 10.45
C LEU A 211 -4.82 5.52 11.61
N LEU A 212 -4.21 4.34 11.43
CA LEU A 212 -3.97 3.42 12.55
C LEU A 212 -2.92 4.01 13.51
N PHE A 213 -1.98 4.77 12.98
CA PHE A 213 -0.79 5.23 13.70
C PHE A 213 -0.90 6.64 14.28
N TRP A 214 -2.04 7.34 14.06
CA TRP A 214 -2.15 8.76 14.42
C TRP A 214 -1.88 9.02 15.89
N ARG A 215 -2.27 8.11 16.79
CA ARG A 215 -2.06 8.26 18.25
C ARG A 215 -0.59 8.25 18.66
N SER A 216 0.27 7.61 17.87
CA SER A 216 1.70 7.58 18.12
C SER A 216 2.42 8.73 17.42
N VAL A 217 1.88 9.22 16.30
CA VAL A 217 2.39 10.39 15.57
C VAL A 217 2.06 11.69 16.30
N VAL A 218 0.85 11.79 16.87
CA VAL A 218 0.38 13.00 17.56
C VAL A 218 1.28 13.40 18.72
N VAL A 219 1.95 12.41 19.34
CA VAL A 219 2.92 12.61 20.41
C VAL A 219 4.05 13.55 19.96
N GLY A 220 4.56 13.44 18.74
CA GLY A 220 5.60 14.33 18.21
C GLY A 220 5.11 15.75 17.92
N CYS A 221 3.80 15.98 17.95
CA CYS A 221 3.17 17.26 17.63
C CYS A 221 2.85 18.12 18.88
N TYR A 222 3.19 17.67 20.09
CA TYR A 222 2.94 18.40 21.34
C TYR A 222 4.01 19.44 21.65
N SER A 223 3.57 20.61 22.13
CA SER A 223 4.30 21.66 22.86
C SER A 223 5.84 21.57 22.90
N GLY A 224 6.47 22.00 21.81
CA GLY A 224 7.92 22.18 21.66
C GLY A 224 8.68 20.92 21.24
N ARG A 225 8.01 19.81 20.94
CA ARG A 225 8.65 18.56 20.53
C ARG A 225 9.13 18.59 19.10
N TYR A 226 8.32 19.13 18.18
CA TYR A 226 8.73 19.21 16.79
C TYR A 226 9.94 20.14 16.65
N THR A 227 9.87 21.34 17.27
CA THR A 227 11.02 22.26 17.30
C THR A 227 12.24 21.65 17.97
N PHE A 228 12.09 21.00 19.12
CA PHE A 228 13.20 20.31 19.79
C PHE A 228 13.84 19.23 18.90
N MET A 229 13.03 18.38 18.26
CA MET A 229 13.55 17.37 17.34
C MET A 229 14.26 18.00 16.14
N ARG A 230 13.74 19.11 15.60
CA ARG A 230 14.35 19.83 14.47
C ARG A 230 15.68 20.48 14.84
N ASP A 231 15.84 20.88 16.08
CA ASP A 231 17.08 21.48 16.55
C ASP A 231 18.14 20.40 16.88
N ILE A 232 17.75 19.13 17.04
CA ILE A 232 18.67 18.00 17.30
C ILE A 232 19.04 17.22 16.03
N PHE A 233 18.07 17.04 15.14
CA PHE A 233 18.21 16.31 13.89
C PHE A 233 18.20 17.27 12.70
N PHE A 234 18.80 16.89 11.58
CA PHE A 234 18.77 17.76 10.40
C PHE A 234 17.33 17.93 9.90
N LYS A 235 17.03 19.07 9.28
CA LYS A 235 15.68 19.37 8.76
C LYS A 235 15.15 18.24 7.88
N ASP A 236 16.00 17.71 7.00
CA ASP A 236 15.68 16.64 6.06
C ASP A 236 15.29 15.32 6.77
N ASP A 237 15.76 15.10 8.00
CA ASP A 237 15.39 13.90 8.79
C ASP A 237 13.94 13.96 9.30
N LEU A 238 13.33 15.15 9.33
CA LEU A 238 11.96 15.37 9.77
C LEU A 238 10.96 15.54 8.64
N ASP A 239 11.40 15.58 7.38
CA ASP A 239 10.49 15.67 6.24
C ASP A 239 9.53 14.47 6.17
N ASP A 240 10.02 13.27 6.52
CA ASP A 240 9.18 12.07 6.65
C ASP A 240 8.08 12.26 7.72
N PHE A 241 8.41 12.91 8.84
CA PHE A 241 7.45 13.21 9.91
C PHE A 241 6.41 14.22 9.47
N VAL A 242 6.84 15.36 8.90
CA VAL A 242 5.94 16.40 8.39
C VAL A 242 5.03 15.82 7.30
N GLY A 243 5.58 15.04 6.37
CA GLY A 243 4.83 14.37 5.32
C GLY A 243 3.81 13.35 5.85
N LEU A 244 4.14 12.62 6.92
CA LEU A 244 3.20 11.71 7.56
C LEU A 244 2.07 12.46 8.27
N VAL A 245 2.38 13.55 8.99
CA VAL A 245 1.38 14.43 9.62
C VAL A 245 0.42 15.00 8.56
N ASP A 246 0.95 15.51 7.46
CA ASP A 246 0.18 16.04 6.33
C ASP A 246 -0.80 15.00 5.77
N ARG A 247 -0.31 13.78 5.50
CA ARG A 247 -1.16 12.67 5.04
C ARG A 247 -2.25 12.31 6.04
N ILE A 248 -1.96 12.26 7.33
CA ILE A 248 -2.97 11.97 8.36
C ILE A 248 -4.05 13.06 8.37
N VAL A 249 -3.69 14.34 8.23
CA VAL A 249 -4.67 15.44 8.14
C VAL A 249 -5.56 15.30 6.92
N VAL A 250 -4.96 15.14 5.73
CA VAL A 250 -5.70 15.08 4.46
C VAL A 250 -6.59 13.85 4.37
N THR A 251 -6.09 12.67 4.77
CA THR A 251 -6.88 11.44 4.82
C THR A 251 -7.93 11.51 5.93
N GLY A 252 -7.58 12.04 7.10
CA GLY A 252 -8.44 12.15 8.27
C GLY A 252 -9.64 13.09 8.11
N ALA A 253 -9.52 14.10 7.24
CA ALA A 253 -10.66 14.93 6.85
C ALA A 253 -11.73 14.13 6.08
N LYS A 254 -11.30 13.15 5.28
CA LYS A 254 -12.16 12.29 4.47
C LYS A 254 -12.69 11.10 5.27
N GLU A 255 -11.90 10.58 6.21
CA GLU A 255 -12.16 9.34 6.95
C GLU A 255 -12.12 9.53 8.47
N GLY A 256 -13.19 9.10 9.16
CA GLY A 256 -13.63 9.64 10.45
C GLY A 256 -12.64 9.65 11.63
N SER A 257 -11.71 8.70 11.76
CA SER A 257 -10.81 8.62 12.93
C SER A 257 -9.70 9.69 12.93
N GLY A 258 -9.35 10.26 11.77
CA GLY A 258 -8.37 11.34 11.69
C GLY A 258 -8.92 12.72 12.03
N ARG A 259 -10.24 12.87 12.21
CA ARG A 259 -10.84 14.14 12.66
C ARG A 259 -10.38 14.54 14.05
N ASP A 260 -10.14 13.58 14.94
CA ASP A 260 -9.63 13.87 16.28
C ASP A 260 -8.18 14.36 16.22
N PHE A 261 -7.39 13.85 15.27
CA PHE A 261 -6.03 14.35 15.01
C PHE A 261 -6.06 15.80 14.48
N VAL A 262 -7.00 16.14 13.60
CA VAL A 262 -7.17 17.52 13.11
C VAL A 262 -7.58 18.46 14.26
N LYS A 263 -8.60 18.09 15.05
CA LYS A 263 -9.00 18.86 16.24
C LYS A 263 -7.85 19.05 17.22
N TYR A 264 -7.00 18.03 17.37
CA TYR A 264 -5.81 18.10 18.19
C TYR A 264 -4.82 19.15 17.64
N LEU A 265 -4.48 19.08 16.35
CA LEU A 265 -3.55 20.04 15.75
C LEU A 265 -4.09 21.48 15.82
N GLN A 266 -5.42 21.64 15.75
CA GLN A 266 -6.07 22.93 15.96
C GLN A 266 -5.92 23.47 17.38
N ALA A 267 -6.03 22.59 18.38
CA ALA A 267 -6.01 23.01 19.79
C ALA A 267 -4.60 23.26 20.33
N VAL A 268 -3.65 22.41 19.95
CA VAL A 268 -2.31 22.35 20.59
C VAL A 268 -1.18 22.07 19.61
N GLY A 269 -1.46 22.07 18.29
CA GLY A 269 -0.44 21.90 17.27
C GLY A 269 0.56 23.06 17.25
N GLU A 270 1.82 22.73 17.04
CA GLU A 270 2.88 23.74 16.97
C GLU A 270 2.76 24.58 15.68
N PRO A 271 2.78 25.93 15.76
CA PRO A 271 2.69 26.78 14.58
C PRO A 271 3.79 26.51 13.55
N GLU A 272 5.00 26.18 14.02
CA GLU A 272 6.15 25.88 13.16
C GLU A 272 5.96 24.59 12.36
N LEU A 273 5.29 23.59 12.93
CA LEU A 273 4.91 22.37 12.23
C LEU A 273 3.79 22.65 11.23
N VAL A 274 2.74 23.36 11.65
CA VAL A 274 1.58 23.69 10.81
C VAL A 274 2.00 24.52 9.59
N ALA A 275 2.97 25.41 9.74
CA ALA A 275 3.52 26.21 8.64
C ALA A 275 4.17 25.38 7.52
N LEU A 276 4.61 24.15 7.81
CA LEU A 276 5.29 23.26 6.86
C LEU A 276 4.34 22.28 6.16
N LEU A 277 3.09 22.19 6.59
CA LEU A 277 2.09 21.34 5.95
C LEU A 277 1.73 21.87 4.55
N SER A 278 1.16 21.00 3.71
CA SER A 278 0.62 21.39 2.41
C SER A 278 -0.53 22.37 2.55
N ASP A 279 -0.83 23.13 1.49
CA ASP A 279 -1.93 24.09 1.49
C ASP A 279 -3.27 23.41 1.80
N ALA A 280 -3.50 22.21 1.27
CA ALA A 280 -4.70 21.41 1.55
C ALA A 280 -4.82 21.05 3.04
N ALA A 281 -3.71 20.62 3.67
CA ALA A 281 -3.70 20.31 5.10
C ALA A 281 -3.88 21.57 5.96
N LYS A 282 -3.28 22.70 5.56
CA LYS A 282 -3.44 23.99 6.22
C LYS A 282 -4.87 24.49 6.17
N GLU A 283 -5.56 24.35 5.04
CA GLU A 283 -6.98 24.69 4.92
C GLU A 283 -7.82 23.85 5.87
N ILE A 284 -7.58 22.53 5.96
CA ILE A 284 -8.29 21.63 6.87
C ILE A 284 -8.06 22.03 8.34
N VAL A 285 -6.82 22.33 8.71
CA VAL A 285 -6.49 22.78 10.08
C VAL A 285 -7.06 24.18 10.35
N GLY A 286 -7.09 25.09 9.37
CA GLY A 286 -7.60 26.45 9.52
C GLY A 286 -9.14 26.59 9.52
N ALA A 287 -9.86 25.66 8.88
CA ALA A 287 -11.30 25.78 8.60
C ALA A 287 -12.22 25.88 9.84
N THR A 288 -11.77 25.50 11.03
CA THR A 288 -12.60 25.62 12.26
C THR A 288 -12.41 26.95 12.98
N SER A 289 -11.44 27.79 12.59
CA SER A 289 -11.27 29.13 13.19
C SER A 289 -12.39 30.11 12.78
N GLU A 290 -13.08 29.87 11.66
CA GLU A 290 -14.15 30.74 11.16
C GLU A 290 -15.55 30.34 11.64
N ALA A 291 -15.73 29.12 12.15
CA ALA A 291 -17.04 28.66 12.66
C ALA A 291 -17.30 29.02 14.14
N ALA A 292 -16.31 29.62 14.81
CA ALA A 292 -16.34 30.01 16.23
C ALA A 292 -16.16 31.53 16.46
N ALA A 293 -16.17 32.33 15.39
CA ALA A 293 -16.20 33.81 15.42
C ALA A 293 -17.58 34.32 15.00
#